data_AF-A9ME10-F1
#
_entry.id   AF-A9ME10-F1
#
_cell.length_a   1.000
_cell.length_b   1.000
_cell.length_c   1.000
_cell.angle_alpha   90.00
_cell.angle_beta   90.00
_cell.angle_gamma   90.00
#
_symmetry.space_group_name_H-M   'P 1'
#
loop_
_entity.id
_entity.type
_entity.pdbx_description
1 polymer ?
#
loop_
_entity_poly.entity_id
_entity_poly.type
_entity_poly.pdbx_seq_one_letter_code
_entity_poly.pdbx_strand_id
1 'polypeptide(L)'
;MMPLIALIVWSIGLVAWVVIRIPHQRRARKIKVARTARTLADRLALGAATVGLSVVPLVYVATGFPKFADYTFQPWMGWIGTLIELLFLWLFYASHKQLGKNWSVSLDIRREHKLVTDGLYRYVRHPMYLSFWLWAIAQFFLLPNWIAGLAGLLGVAILYFYRIEHEEAMMREAFGSAYDEYSSRIGRIIPKPW
;
A
#
# COMPACT_ATOMS: atom_id res chain seq x y z
N MET A 1 18.69 17.31 4.61
CA MET A 1 18.41 16.37 5.72
C MET A 1 19.65 15.54 6.02
N MET A 2 19.91 15.18 7.30
CA MET A 2 20.95 14.21 7.66
C MET A 2 20.47 12.77 7.41
N PRO A 3 21.33 11.80 7.06
CA PRO A 3 20.92 10.41 6.83
C PRO A 3 20.16 9.80 8.01
N LEU A 4 20.62 10.04 9.25
CA LEU A 4 19.95 9.57 10.46
C LEU A 4 18.52 10.09 10.58
N ILE A 5 18.28 11.36 10.22
CA ILE A 5 16.94 11.95 10.23
C ILE A 5 16.04 11.24 9.20
N ALA A 6 16.57 10.89 8.02
CA ALA A 6 15.81 10.16 7.01
C ALA A 6 15.40 8.75 7.49
N LEU A 7 16.29 8.03 8.18
CA LEU A 7 15.97 6.74 8.79
C LEU A 7 14.88 6.87 9.88
N ILE A 8 14.95 7.93 10.69
CA ILE A 8 13.94 8.24 11.71
C ILE A 8 12.59 8.55 11.06
N VAL A 9 12.57 9.38 10.01
CA VAL A 9 11.35 9.69 9.25
C VAL A 9 10.70 8.40 8.77
N TRP A 10 11.45 7.56 8.05
CA TRP A 10 10.92 6.28 7.57
C TRP A 10 10.39 5.38 8.70
N SER A 11 11.08 5.34 9.84
CA SER A 11 10.66 4.57 11.01
C SER A 11 9.35 5.10 11.62
N ILE A 12 9.17 6.42 11.65
CA ILE A 12 7.90 7.05 12.05
C ILE A 12 6.79 6.66 11.07
N GLY A 13 7.06 6.68 9.76
CA GLY A 13 6.13 6.22 8.73
C GLY A 13 5.66 4.77 8.94
N LEU A 14 6.59 3.86 9.25
CA LEU A 14 6.29 2.46 9.59
C LEU A 14 5.36 2.35 10.81
N VAL A 15 5.66 3.08 11.89
CA VAL A 15 4.82 3.10 13.10
C VAL A 15 3.45 3.68 12.81
N ALA A 16 3.38 4.81 12.11
CA ALA A 16 2.14 5.47 11.74
C ALA A 16 1.24 4.57 10.88
N TRP A 17 1.81 3.81 9.95
CA TRP A 17 1.09 2.80 9.16
C TRP A 17 0.42 1.74 10.04
N VAL A 18 1.14 1.20 11.04
CA VAL A 18 0.58 0.23 12.00
C VAL A 18 -0.55 0.87 12.81
N VAL A 19 -0.31 2.07 13.35
CA VAL A 19 -1.25 2.81 14.20
C VAL A 19 -2.53 3.15 13.45
N ILE A 20 -2.43 3.60 12.19
CA ILE A 20 -3.60 3.88 11.33
C ILE A 20 -4.33 2.58 10.99
N ARG A 21 -3.61 1.51 10.64
CA ARG A 21 -4.21 0.25 10.18
C ARG A 21 -5.04 -0.45 11.27
N ILE A 22 -4.51 -0.57 12.48
CA ILE A 22 -5.09 -1.43 13.54
C ILE A 22 -6.57 -1.09 13.84
N PRO A 23 -6.96 0.17 14.09
CA PRO A 23 -8.36 0.53 14.37
C PRO A 23 -9.30 0.21 13.21
N HIS A 24 -8.89 0.52 11.97
CA HIS A 24 -9.69 0.24 10.77
C HIS A 24 -9.86 -1.26 10.55
N GLN A 25 -8.79 -2.04 10.74
CA GLN A 25 -8.84 -3.49 10.66
C GLN A 25 -9.76 -4.10 11.72
N ARG A 26 -9.69 -3.62 12.96
CA ARG A 26 -10.58 -4.06 14.05
C ARG A 26 -12.04 -3.76 13.73
N ARG A 27 -12.34 -2.57 13.20
CA ARG A 27 -13.71 -2.18 12.80
C ARG A 27 -14.22 -3.05 11.66
N ALA A 28 -13.43 -3.26 10.62
CA ALA A 28 -13.82 -4.05 9.47
C ALA A 28 -14.06 -5.52 9.84
N ARG A 29 -13.18 -6.12 10.67
CA ARG A 29 -13.31 -7.51 11.14
C ARG A 29 -14.59 -7.80 11.93
N LYS A 30 -15.30 -6.78 12.45
CA LYS A 30 -16.62 -6.96 13.08
C LYS A 30 -17.69 -7.43 12.10
N ILE A 31 -17.52 -7.15 10.81
CA ILE A 31 -18.45 -7.59 9.77
C ILE A 31 -18.00 -8.94 9.23
N LYS A 32 -18.91 -9.93 9.29
CA LYS A 32 -18.66 -11.29 8.81
C LYS A 32 -18.31 -11.28 7.32
N VAL A 33 -17.34 -12.10 6.94
CA VAL A 33 -17.00 -12.35 5.55
C VAL A 33 -18.11 -13.20 4.92
N ALA A 34 -18.64 -12.74 3.78
CA ALA A 34 -19.63 -13.47 3.00
C ALA A 34 -18.95 -14.42 2.01
N ARG A 35 -17.86 -13.97 1.37
CA ARG A 35 -17.08 -14.75 0.40
C ARG A 35 -15.61 -14.38 0.50
N THR A 36 -14.75 -15.37 0.28
CA THR A 36 -13.30 -15.19 0.26
C THR A 36 -12.73 -15.80 -1.01
N ALA A 37 -11.74 -15.15 -1.62
CA ALA A 37 -10.97 -15.69 -2.74
C ALA A 37 -9.48 -15.77 -2.40
N ARG A 38 -9.16 -16.02 -1.12
CA ARG A 38 -7.79 -16.16 -0.62
C ARG A 38 -7.13 -17.40 -1.22
N THR A 39 -6.00 -17.22 -1.88
CA THR A 39 -5.14 -18.30 -2.38
C THR A 39 -3.84 -18.35 -1.59
N LEU A 40 -3.06 -19.44 -1.73
CA LEU A 40 -1.69 -19.48 -1.19
C LEU A 40 -0.82 -18.38 -1.83
N ALA A 41 -0.97 -18.17 -3.14
CA ALA A 41 -0.25 -17.13 -3.86
C ALA A 41 -0.60 -15.71 -3.38
N ASP A 42 -1.86 -15.41 -3.01
CA ASP A 42 -2.23 -14.12 -2.37
C ASP A 42 -1.50 -13.94 -1.03
N ARG A 43 -1.41 -15.01 -0.22
CA ARG A 43 -0.67 -14.96 1.05
C ARG A 43 0.82 -14.75 0.85
N LEU A 44 1.42 -15.44 -0.14
CA LEU A 44 2.83 -15.27 -0.48
C LEU A 44 3.11 -13.86 -1.01
N ALA A 45 2.22 -13.31 -1.85
CA ALA A 45 2.35 -11.96 -2.37
C ALA A 45 2.21 -10.89 -1.27
N LEU A 46 1.28 -11.05 -0.32
CA LEU A 46 1.19 -10.24 0.89
C LEU A 46 2.44 -10.36 1.77
N GLY A 47 2.98 -11.58 1.88
CA GLY A 47 4.23 -11.86 2.57
C GLY A 47 5.41 -11.11 1.94
N ALA A 48 5.54 -11.17 0.61
CA ALA A 48 6.57 -10.45 -0.14
C ALA A 48 6.49 -8.94 0.07
N ALA A 49 5.28 -8.35 0.00
CA ALA A 49 5.09 -6.93 0.31
C ALA A 49 5.47 -6.59 1.76
N THR A 50 5.09 -7.44 2.73
CA THR A 50 5.44 -7.24 4.15
C THR A 50 6.94 -7.31 4.38
N VAL A 51 7.61 -8.27 3.74
CA VAL A 51 9.07 -8.42 3.82
C VAL A 51 9.76 -7.22 3.19
N GLY A 52 9.33 -6.79 2.01
CA GLY A 52 9.95 -5.69 1.26
C GLY A 52 9.73 -4.30 1.86
N LEU A 53 8.53 -4.02 2.35
CA LEU A 53 8.16 -2.73 2.93
C LEU A 53 8.55 -2.58 4.40
N SER A 54 8.83 -3.68 5.11
CA SER A 54 9.03 -3.61 6.57
C SER A 54 10.22 -4.42 7.04
N VAL A 55 10.28 -5.73 6.77
CA VAL A 55 11.32 -6.58 7.38
C VAL A 55 12.72 -6.23 6.90
N VAL A 56 12.96 -6.15 5.59
CA VAL A 56 14.28 -5.86 5.03
C VAL A 56 14.75 -4.44 5.43
N PRO A 57 13.94 -3.38 5.24
CA PRO A 57 14.25 -2.06 5.78
C PRO A 57 14.52 -2.00 7.28
N LEU A 58 13.73 -2.70 8.10
CA LEU A 58 13.90 -2.70 9.54
C LEU A 58 15.23 -3.33 9.96
N VAL A 59 15.63 -4.43 9.30
CA VAL A 59 16.95 -5.03 9.51
C VAL A 59 18.05 -4.04 9.14
N TYR A 60 17.92 -3.34 8.02
CA TYR A 60 18.89 -2.32 7.62
C TYR A 60 18.97 -1.16 8.62
N VAL A 61 17.83 -0.60 9.04
CA VAL A 61 17.79 0.50 10.02
C VAL A 61 18.36 0.07 11.37
N ALA A 62 18.11 -1.17 11.81
CA ALA A 62 18.57 -1.66 13.10
C ALA A 62 20.04 -2.08 13.13
N THR A 63 20.60 -2.56 12.00
CA THR A 63 21.91 -3.21 11.97
C THR A 63 22.92 -2.57 11.02
N GLY A 64 22.45 -1.77 10.05
CA GLY A 64 23.25 -1.28 8.93
C GLY A 64 23.61 -2.35 7.88
N PHE A 65 23.12 -3.58 8.00
CA PHE A 65 23.36 -4.63 7.00
C PHE A 65 22.31 -4.58 5.88
N PRO A 66 22.70 -4.73 4.59
CA PRO A 66 24.05 -4.97 4.09
C PRO A 66 24.80 -3.69 3.66
N LYS A 67 25.94 -3.40 4.30
CA LYS A 67 26.75 -2.19 4.01
C LYS A 67 27.30 -2.10 2.58
N PHE A 68 27.54 -3.23 1.92
CA PHE A 68 28.06 -3.23 0.54
C PHE A 68 27.08 -2.62 -0.46
N ALA A 69 25.78 -2.55 -0.11
CA ALA A 69 24.75 -1.99 -0.95
C ALA A 69 24.44 -0.51 -0.62
N ASP A 70 25.18 0.11 0.30
CA ASP A 70 25.01 1.52 0.63
C ASP A 70 25.43 2.42 -0.54
N TYR A 71 24.74 3.54 -0.70
CA TYR A 71 25.08 4.58 -1.65
C TYR A 71 25.17 5.94 -0.98
N THR A 72 25.81 6.90 -1.65
CA THR A 72 26.01 8.24 -1.08
C THR A 72 24.68 8.99 -0.95
N PHE A 73 24.20 9.14 0.28
CA PHE A 73 22.99 9.90 0.57
C PHE A 73 23.18 11.39 0.27
N GLN A 74 22.26 11.97 -0.50
CA GLN A 74 22.22 13.40 -0.74
C GLN A 74 21.09 14.06 0.09
N PRO A 75 21.33 15.21 0.74
CA PRO A 75 20.35 15.85 1.61
C PRO A 75 18.97 16.12 0.99
N TRP A 76 18.89 16.30 -0.34
CA TRP A 76 17.64 16.52 -1.07
C TRP A 76 16.78 15.25 -1.15
N MET A 77 17.39 14.06 -1.15
CA MET A 77 16.68 12.77 -1.19
C MET A 77 15.79 12.63 0.03
N GLY A 78 16.31 12.98 1.22
CA GLY A 78 15.53 12.94 2.45
C GLY A 78 14.30 13.85 2.42
N TRP A 79 14.40 15.05 1.83
CA TRP A 79 13.26 15.95 1.70
C TRP A 79 12.20 15.42 0.73
N ILE A 80 12.62 14.91 -0.44
CA ILE A 80 11.70 14.27 -1.40
C ILE A 80 11.02 13.06 -0.77
N GLY A 81 11.80 12.17 -0.14
CA GLY A 81 11.29 10.99 0.54
C GLY A 81 10.27 11.34 1.63
N THR A 82 10.54 12.38 2.42
CA THR A 82 9.62 12.87 3.45
C THR A 82 8.30 13.36 2.85
N LEU A 83 8.34 14.16 1.77
CA LEU A 83 7.13 14.65 1.10
C LEU A 83 6.29 13.50 0.54
N ILE A 84 6.94 12.51 -0.08
CA ILE A 84 6.27 11.33 -0.61
C ILE A 84 5.69 10.47 0.52
N GLU A 85 6.39 10.32 1.64
CA GLU A 85 5.89 9.59 2.80
C GLU A 85 4.66 10.26 3.43
N LEU A 86 4.66 11.59 3.54
CA LEU A 86 3.48 12.34 4.00
C LEU A 86 2.29 12.14 3.06
N LEU A 87 2.51 12.14 1.74
CA LEU A 87 1.47 11.86 0.76
C LEU A 87 0.95 10.41 0.88
N PHE A 88 1.85 9.45 1.11
CA PHE A 88 1.50 8.06 1.43
C PHE A 88 0.58 8.00 2.65
N LEU A 89 0.98 8.60 3.78
CA LEU A 89 0.23 8.55 5.04
C LEU A 89 -1.16 9.17 4.87
N TRP A 90 -1.25 10.30 4.17
CA TRP A 90 -2.52 10.94 3.85
C TRP A 90 -3.41 10.04 3.00
N LEU A 91 -2.90 9.50 1.90
CA LEU A 91 -3.66 8.67 0.97
C LEU A 91 -4.09 7.35 1.63
N PHE A 92 -3.20 6.76 2.43
CA PHE A 92 -3.43 5.54 3.20
C PHE A 92 -4.56 5.73 4.21
N TYR A 93 -4.50 6.81 5.00
CA TYR A 93 -5.54 7.16 5.97
C TYR A 93 -6.88 7.46 5.27
N ALA A 94 -6.87 8.28 4.22
CA ALA A 94 -8.08 8.68 3.50
C ALA A 94 -8.77 7.48 2.84
N SER A 95 -8.00 6.57 2.24
CA SER A 95 -8.52 5.32 1.65
C SER A 95 -9.15 4.42 2.72
N HIS A 96 -8.50 4.28 3.88
CA HIS A 96 -9.05 3.54 5.02
C HIS A 96 -10.35 4.15 5.56
N LYS A 97 -10.43 5.48 5.61
CA LYS A 97 -11.62 6.22 6.05
C LYS A 97 -12.79 6.02 5.09
N GLN A 98 -12.55 6.09 3.78
CA GLN A 98 -13.58 5.94 2.74
C GLN A 98 -14.08 4.50 2.60
N LEU A 99 -13.19 3.51 2.60
CA LEU A 99 -13.61 2.11 2.58
C LEU A 99 -14.34 1.70 3.87
N GLY A 100 -13.94 2.26 5.01
CA GLY A 100 -14.58 2.02 6.29
C GLY A 100 -14.70 0.52 6.60
N LYS A 101 -15.94 0.04 6.71
CA LYS A 101 -16.23 -1.37 7.03
C LYS A 101 -15.95 -2.31 5.86
N ASN A 102 -15.93 -1.83 4.61
CA ASN A 102 -15.74 -2.64 3.41
C ASN A 102 -14.29 -3.16 3.27
N TRP A 103 -13.31 -2.46 3.87
CA TRP A 103 -11.90 -2.80 3.72
C TRP A 103 -11.55 -4.21 4.23
N SER A 104 -10.64 -4.88 3.52
CA SER A 104 -9.99 -6.11 3.99
C SER A 104 -8.54 -6.17 3.53
N VAL A 105 -7.67 -6.74 4.37
CA VAL A 105 -6.28 -7.07 3.99
C VAL A 105 -6.25 -8.19 2.97
N SER A 106 -7.24 -9.08 2.99
CA SER A 106 -7.36 -10.22 2.09
C SER A 106 -8.45 -9.97 1.07
N LEU A 107 -8.45 -10.75 -0.01
CA LEU A 107 -9.53 -10.78 -0.99
C LEU A 107 -10.81 -11.36 -0.36
N ASP A 108 -11.60 -10.48 0.28
CA ASP A 108 -12.86 -10.82 0.96
C ASP A 108 -13.98 -9.86 0.59
N ILE A 109 -15.15 -10.43 0.28
CA ILE A 109 -16.42 -9.71 0.28
C ILE A 109 -17.07 -9.86 1.65
N ARG A 110 -17.50 -8.73 2.23
CA ARG A 110 -18.18 -8.68 3.53
C ARG A 110 -19.69 -8.77 3.35
N ARG A 111 -20.41 -9.22 4.38
CA ARG A 111 -21.86 -9.04 4.42
C ARG A 111 -22.18 -7.54 4.33
N GLU A 112 -23.09 -7.15 3.44
CA GLU A 112 -23.43 -5.76 3.13
C GLU A 112 -22.30 -4.93 2.49
N HIS A 113 -21.35 -5.58 1.81
CA HIS A 113 -20.29 -4.86 1.10
C HIS A 113 -20.90 -3.93 0.04
N LYS A 114 -20.51 -2.65 0.07
CA LYS A 114 -20.94 -1.64 -0.90
C LYS A 114 -19.79 -1.27 -1.83
N LEU A 115 -20.10 -1.10 -3.10
CA LEU A 115 -19.16 -0.52 -4.05
C LEU A 115 -18.97 0.96 -3.72
N VAL A 116 -17.74 1.35 -3.36
CA VAL A 116 -17.39 2.73 -3.03
C VAL A 116 -16.85 3.40 -4.30
N THR A 117 -17.52 4.46 -4.76
CA THR A 117 -17.16 5.19 -5.99
C THR A 117 -16.99 6.69 -5.77
N ASP A 118 -17.20 7.18 -4.56
CA ASP A 118 -17.05 8.58 -4.17
C ASP A 118 -15.65 8.90 -3.62
N GLY A 119 -15.40 10.18 -3.36
CA GLY A 119 -14.18 10.60 -2.68
C GLY A 119 -12.91 10.38 -3.52
N LEU A 120 -11.94 9.59 -3.04
CA LEU A 120 -10.74 9.25 -3.82
C LEU A 120 -11.07 8.24 -4.94
N TYR A 121 -12.08 7.41 -4.72
CA TYR A 121 -12.50 6.35 -5.63
C TYR A 121 -13.10 6.90 -6.92
N ARG A 122 -13.49 8.18 -6.98
CA ARG A 122 -13.90 8.83 -8.23
C ARG A 122 -12.73 9.12 -9.18
N TYR A 123 -11.49 9.08 -8.70
CA TYR A 123 -10.30 9.41 -9.49
C TYR A 123 -9.48 8.16 -9.85
N VAL A 124 -9.34 7.24 -8.89
CA VAL A 124 -8.63 5.97 -9.06
C VAL A 124 -9.36 4.86 -8.30
N ARG A 125 -9.44 3.66 -8.87
CA ARG A 125 -10.15 2.51 -8.25
C ARG A 125 -9.41 1.93 -7.06
N HIS A 126 -8.09 2.08 -7.03
CA HIS A 126 -7.22 1.43 -6.04
C HIS A 126 -6.25 2.41 -5.35
N PRO A 127 -6.76 3.45 -4.67
CA PRO A 127 -5.92 4.44 -3.98
C PRO A 127 -5.07 3.82 -2.86
N MET A 128 -5.52 2.69 -2.28
CA MET A 128 -4.75 1.90 -1.33
C MET A 128 -3.45 1.35 -1.94
N TYR A 129 -3.51 0.72 -3.12
CA TYR A 129 -2.30 0.26 -3.82
C TYR A 129 -1.39 1.41 -4.22
N LEU A 130 -1.97 2.53 -4.68
CA LEU A 130 -1.20 3.74 -4.97
C LEU A 130 -0.43 4.24 -3.73
N SER A 131 -1.05 4.20 -2.55
CA SER A 131 -0.37 4.59 -1.30
C SER A 131 0.85 3.69 -0.99
N PHE A 132 0.75 2.38 -1.25
CA PHE A 132 1.89 1.48 -1.06
C PHE A 132 3.00 1.69 -2.08
N TRP A 133 2.66 2.01 -3.33
CA TRP A 133 3.64 2.42 -4.33
C TRP A 133 4.37 3.70 -3.90
N LEU A 134 3.65 4.70 -3.38
CA LEU A 134 4.27 5.92 -2.84
C LEU A 134 5.20 5.60 -1.66
N TRP A 135 4.79 4.73 -0.73
CA TRP A 135 5.66 4.36 0.39
C TRP A 135 6.93 3.63 -0.06
N ALA A 136 6.82 2.73 -1.03
CA ALA A 136 7.98 2.06 -1.64
C ALA A 136 8.93 3.04 -2.34
N ILE A 137 8.41 4.10 -2.97
CA ILE A 137 9.23 5.17 -3.55
C ILE A 137 9.89 6.01 -2.44
N ALA A 138 9.13 6.38 -1.39
CA ALA A 138 9.69 7.11 -0.25
C ALA A 138 10.82 6.32 0.42
N GLN A 139 10.64 5.01 0.60
CA GLN A 139 11.64 4.08 1.12
C GLN A 139 12.95 4.14 0.31
N PHE A 140 12.87 4.17 -1.03
CA PHE A 140 14.05 4.33 -1.87
C PHE A 140 14.82 5.62 -1.57
N PHE A 141 14.14 6.73 -1.34
CA PHE A 141 14.76 8.02 -1.06
C PHE A 141 15.24 8.19 0.39
N LEU A 142 14.59 7.52 1.35
CA LEU A 142 14.87 7.66 2.79
C LEU A 142 15.93 6.68 3.28
N LEU A 143 16.08 5.53 2.62
CA LEU A 143 17.04 4.48 2.99
C LEU A 143 18.21 4.48 2.00
N PRO A 144 19.41 4.93 2.39
CA PRO A 144 20.58 5.04 1.51
C PRO A 144 21.25 3.69 1.20
N ASN A 145 20.45 2.68 0.83
CA ASN A 145 20.89 1.33 0.53
C ASN A 145 20.06 0.75 -0.62
N TRP A 146 20.70 0.20 -1.65
CA TRP A 146 20.01 -0.31 -2.83
C TRP A 146 19.08 -1.49 -2.50
N ILE A 147 19.49 -2.37 -1.59
CA ILE A 147 18.68 -3.54 -1.21
C ILE A 147 17.51 -3.07 -0.36
N ALA A 148 17.76 -2.34 0.72
CA ALA A 148 16.69 -1.87 1.62
C ALA A 148 15.76 -0.87 0.93
N GLY A 149 16.28 0.05 0.12
CA GLY A 149 15.50 1.06 -0.60
C GLY A 149 14.59 0.47 -1.69
N LEU A 150 15.07 -0.53 -2.45
CA LEU A 150 14.29 -1.13 -3.55
C LEU A 150 13.41 -2.32 -3.13
N ALA A 151 13.65 -2.91 -1.95
CA ALA A 151 12.88 -4.07 -1.47
C ALA A 151 11.37 -3.80 -1.44
N GLY A 152 10.96 -2.59 -1.06
CA GLY A 152 9.56 -2.15 -1.03
C GLY A 152 8.93 -2.15 -2.41
N LEU A 153 9.64 -1.63 -3.42
CA LEU A 153 9.16 -1.58 -4.81
C LEU A 153 8.93 -2.99 -5.35
N LEU A 154 9.88 -3.89 -5.12
CA LEU A 154 9.74 -5.29 -5.54
C LEU A 154 8.58 -5.98 -4.82
N GLY A 155 8.48 -5.82 -3.50
CA GLY A 155 7.40 -6.42 -2.70
C GLY A 155 6.02 -5.92 -3.12
N VAL A 156 5.87 -4.62 -3.34
CA VAL A 156 4.61 -4.02 -3.81
C VAL A 156 4.29 -4.43 -5.24
N ALA A 157 5.30 -4.52 -6.13
CA ALA A 157 5.10 -5.01 -7.49
C ALA A 157 4.51 -6.42 -7.50
N ILE A 158 5.12 -7.35 -6.74
CA ILE A 158 4.65 -8.74 -6.63
C ILE A 158 3.20 -8.77 -6.14
N LEU A 159 2.87 -8.03 -5.08
CA LEU A 159 1.50 -7.95 -4.56
C LEU A 159 0.54 -7.37 -5.60
N TYR A 160 0.85 -6.20 -6.15
CA TYR A 160 -0.04 -5.47 -7.04
C TYR A 160 -0.34 -6.25 -8.32
N PHE A 161 0.69 -6.69 -9.06
CA PHE A 161 0.48 -7.35 -10.34
C PHE A 161 -0.18 -8.73 -10.22
N TYR A 162 0.08 -9.44 -9.11
CA TYR A 162 -0.66 -10.68 -8.85
C TYR A 162 -2.12 -10.41 -8.48
N ARG A 163 -2.36 -9.46 -7.57
CA ARG A 163 -3.64 -9.35 -6.86
C ARG A 163 -4.68 -8.50 -7.58
N ILE A 164 -4.26 -7.50 -8.35
CA ILE A 164 -5.17 -6.50 -8.92
C ILE A 164 -6.26 -7.15 -9.77
N GLU A 165 -5.92 -8.05 -10.69
CA GLU A 165 -6.88 -8.71 -11.58
C GLU A 165 -7.87 -9.59 -10.80
N HIS A 166 -7.39 -10.31 -9.77
CA HIS A 166 -8.22 -11.14 -8.91
C HIS A 166 -9.21 -10.30 -8.08
N GLU A 167 -8.76 -9.14 -7.60
CA GLU A 167 -9.62 -8.19 -6.88
C GLU A 167 -10.69 -7.61 -7.80
N GLU A 168 -10.32 -7.21 -9.02
CA GLU A 168 -11.29 -6.67 -9.99
C GLU A 168 -12.29 -7.72 -10.47
N ALA A 169 -11.85 -8.97 -10.67
CA ALA A 169 -12.74 -10.09 -10.97
C ALA A 169 -13.74 -10.33 -9.82
N MET A 170 -13.27 -10.31 -8.57
CA MET A 170 -14.14 -10.42 -7.40
C MET A 170 -15.16 -9.28 -7.32
N MET A 171 -14.74 -8.03 -7.59
CA MET A 171 -15.65 -6.89 -7.61
C MET A 171 -16.68 -7.01 -8.72
N ARG A 172 -16.29 -7.46 -9.92
CA ARG A 172 -17.19 -7.71 -11.05
C ARG A 172 -18.20 -8.80 -10.72
N GLU A 173 -17.77 -9.89 -10.09
CA GLU A 173 -18.68 -10.96 -9.66
C GLU A 173 -19.66 -10.49 -8.57
N ALA A 174 -19.26 -9.56 -7.71
CA ALA A 174 -20.10 -9.05 -6.63
C ALA A 174 -21.08 -7.95 -7.07
N PHE A 175 -20.69 -7.11 -8.02
CA PHE A 175 -21.43 -5.88 -8.39
C PHE A 175 -21.87 -5.81 -9.85
N GLY A 176 -21.44 -6.75 -10.70
CA GLY A 176 -21.85 -6.86 -12.10
C GLY A 176 -21.66 -5.58 -12.90
N SER A 177 -22.72 -5.17 -13.61
CA SER A 177 -22.73 -4.01 -14.50
C SER A 177 -22.34 -2.70 -13.81
N ALA A 178 -22.66 -2.53 -12.53
CA ALA A 178 -22.29 -1.32 -11.78
C ALA A 178 -20.76 -1.17 -11.66
N TYR A 179 -20.04 -2.29 -11.50
CA TYR A 179 -18.58 -2.27 -11.48
C TYR A 179 -17.99 -2.09 -12.87
N ASP A 180 -18.62 -2.66 -13.91
CA ASP A 180 -18.17 -2.47 -15.29
C ASP A 180 -18.29 -1.01 -15.74
N GLU A 181 -19.41 -0.34 -15.45
CA GLU A 181 -19.59 1.09 -15.72
C GLU A 181 -18.59 1.97 -14.92
N TYR A 182 -18.28 1.58 -13.69
CA TYR A 182 -17.29 2.27 -12.89
C TYR A 182 -15.87 2.08 -13.44
N SER A 183 -15.48 0.85 -13.79
CA SER A 183 -14.15 0.50 -14.30
C SER A 183 -13.86 1.01 -15.71
N SER A 184 -14.90 1.23 -16.53
CA SER A 184 -14.76 1.83 -17.85
C SER A 184 -14.37 3.30 -17.78
N ARG A 185 -14.80 4.03 -16.74
CA ARG A 185 -14.50 5.46 -16.56
C ARG A 185 -13.25 5.71 -15.71
N ILE A 186 -13.00 4.88 -14.70
CA ILE A 186 -11.97 5.16 -13.68
C ILE A 186 -10.75 4.24 -13.84
N GLY A 187 -9.56 4.83 -13.81
CA GLY A 187 -8.30 4.10 -13.91
C GLY A 187 -7.93 3.36 -12.62
N ARG A 188 -6.95 2.47 -12.66
CA ARG A 188 -6.58 1.63 -11.49
C ARG A 188 -5.90 2.43 -10.40
N ILE A 189 -4.67 2.85 -10.67
CA ILE A 189 -3.82 3.67 -9.81
C ILE A 189 -3.42 4.99 -10.47
N ILE A 190 -3.61 5.11 -11.78
CA ILE A 190 -3.44 6.33 -12.57
C ILE A 190 -4.82 6.70 -13.11
N PRO A 191 -5.27 7.97 -13.01
CA PRO A 191 -6.53 8.42 -13.60
C PRO A 191 -6.57 8.19 -15.12
N LYS A 192 -7.75 7.92 -15.68
CA LYS A 192 -7.90 7.92 -17.14
C LYS A 192 -7.93 9.37 -17.64
N PRO A 193 -7.36 9.67 -18.82
CA PRO A 193 -7.60 10.95 -19.47
C PRO A 193 -9.10 11.08 -19.77
N TRP A 194 -9.60 12.32 -19.68
CA TRP A 194 -10.99 12.70 -19.90
C TRP A 194 -11.46 12.39 -21.31
#